data_AF-A0A503I3B7-F1
#
_entry.id   AF-A0A503I3B7-F1
#
_cell.length_a   1.000
_cell.length_b   1.000
_cell.length_c   1.000
_cell.angle_alpha   90.00
_cell.angle_beta   90.00
_cell.angle_gamma   90.00
#
_symmetry.space_group_name_H-M   'P 1'
#
loop_
_entity.id
_entity.type
_entity.pdbx_description
1 polymer ?
#
loop_
_entity_poly.entity_id
_entity_poly.type
_entity_poly.pdbx_seq_one_letter_code
_entity_poly.pdbx_strand_id
1 'polypeptide(L)' 'MKRQIYGIHHRISHKHMGNYLSETTWRYNRLDIENGTPMNALPAQSEGRLTYRELIA' A
#
# COMPACT_ATOMS: atom_id res chain seq x y z
N MET A 1 -4.99 3.80 -14.77
CA MET A 1 -5.03 3.05 -13.49
C MET A 1 -6.04 3.70 -12.56
N LYS A 2 -6.83 2.92 -11.82
CA LYS A 2 -7.80 3.41 -10.81
C LYS A 2 -7.39 2.81 -9.46
N ARG A 3 -7.48 3.58 -8.37
CA ARG A 3 -7.28 3.02 -7.01
C ARG A 3 -8.54 2.23 -6.63
N GLN A 4 -8.38 1.01 -6.13
CA GLN A 4 -9.50 0.21 -5.64
C GLN A 4 -9.51 0.22 -4.11
N ILE A 5 -10.62 0.67 -3.51
CA ILE A 5 -10.86 0.63 -2.06
C ILE A 5 -12.21 -0.03 -1.85
N TYR A 6 -12.26 -1.16 -1.13
CA TYR A 6 -13.50 -1.94 -0.91
C TYR A 6 -14.30 -2.23 -2.20
N GLY A 7 -13.63 -2.44 -3.33
CA GLY A 7 -14.28 -2.69 -4.63
C GLY A 7 -14.64 -1.44 -5.44
N ILE A 8 -14.52 -0.24 -4.86
CA ILE A 8 -14.83 1.02 -5.53
C ILE A 8 -13.60 1.54 -6.26
N HIS A 9 -13.79 1.92 -7.52
CA HIS A 9 -12.72 2.44 -8.37
C HIS A 9 -12.68 3.96 -8.36
N HIS A 10 -11.60 4.53 -7.83
CA HIS A 10 -11.37 5.97 -7.77
C HIS A 10 -10.46 6.43 -8.91
N ARG A 11 -10.77 7.60 -9.49
CA ARG A 11 -9.87 8.29 -10.42
C ARG A 11 -8.66 8.83 -9.65
N ILE A 12 -7.47 8.60 -10.17
CA ILE A 12 -6.21 9.09 -9.59
C ILE A 12 -5.55 10.10 -10.52
N SER A 13 -4.88 11.10 -9.94
CA SER A 13 -4.07 12.06 -10.70
C SER A 13 -2.78 11.40 -11.20
N HIS A 14 -2.25 11.89 -12.32
CA HIS A 14 -1.00 11.41 -12.91
C HIS A 14 0.17 11.43 -11.91
N LYS A 15 0.24 12.44 -11.03
CA LYS A 15 1.27 12.58 -9.99
C LYS A 15 1.35 11.36 -9.05
N HIS A 16 0.22 10.69 -8.81
CA HIS A 16 0.15 9.57 -7.85
C HIS A 16 0.08 8.20 -8.54
N MET A 17 0.07 8.18 -9.88
CA MET A 17 -0.12 6.96 -10.65
C MET A 17 0.97 5.91 -10.38
N GLY A 18 2.24 6.34 -10.27
CA GLY A 18 3.37 5.44 -9.99
C GLY A 18 3.26 4.77 -8.62
N ASN A 19 2.88 5.51 -7.59
CA ASN A 19 2.72 4.97 -6.23
C ASN A 19 1.59 3.93 -6.20
N TYR A 20 0.45 4.22 -6.83
CA TYR A 20 -0.66 3.27 -6.88
C TYR A 20 -0.36 2.01 -7.70
N LEU A 21 0.40 2.14 -8.79
CA LEU A 21 0.86 0.98 -9.56
C LEU A 21 1.81 0.10 -8.75
N SER A 22 2.70 0.73 -7.97
CA SER A 22 3.64 0.02 -7.10
C SER A 22 2.89 -0.73 -5.99
N GLU A 23 1.88 -0.09 -5.38
CA GLU A 23 1.02 -0.70 -4.36
C GLU A 23 0.21 -1.90 -4.90
N THR A 24 -0.40 -1.78 -6.07
CA THR A 24 -1.17 -2.89 -6.67
C THR A 24 -0.28 -4.05 -7.06
N THR A 25 0.90 -3.78 -7.62
CA THR A 25 1.91 -4.80 -7.93
C THR A 25 2.37 -5.51 -6.66
N TRP A 26 2.65 -4.75 -5.60
CA TRP A 26 3.07 -5.26 -4.30
C TRP A 26 2.03 -6.20 -3.69
N ARG A 27 0.73 -5.83 -3.75
CA ARG A 27 -0.37 -6.64 -3.24
C ARG A 27 -0.62 -7.88 -4.08
N TYR A 28 -0.62 -7.76 -5.40
CA TYR A 28 -0.86 -8.88 -6.30
C TYR A 28 0.22 -9.95 -6.16
N ASN A 29 1.48 -9.54 -6.07
CA ASN A 29 2.61 -10.47 -5.88
C ASN A 29 2.63 -11.14 -4.49
N ARG A 30 1.81 -10.67 -3.55
CA ARG A 30 1.72 -11.15 -2.15
C ARG A 30 0.32 -11.63 -1.79
N LEU A 31 -0.50 -11.90 -2.80
CA LEU A 31 -1.88 -12.33 -2.63
C LEU A 31 -1.97 -13.65 -1.82
N ASP A 32 -0.92 -14.46 -1.87
CA ASP A 32 -0.81 -15.76 -1.21
C ASP A 32 -0.30 -15.69 0.24
N ILE A 33 -0.07 -14.48 0.76
CA ILE A 33 0.37 -14.30 2.15
C ILE A 33 -0.86 -14.40 3.07
N GLU A 34 -0.84 -15.41 3.94
CA GLU A 34 -1.87 -15.71 4.95
C GLU A 34 -2.33 -14.45 5.73
N ASN A 35 -3.65 -14.38 5.98
CA ASN A 35 -4.37 -13.23 6.55
C ASN A 35 -3.83 -12.77 7.92
N GLY A 36 -2.74 -12.00 7.93
CA GLY A 36 -2.15 -11.43 9.15
C GLY A 36 -0.75 -10.84 8.98
N THR A 37 0.03 -11.36 8.03
CA THR A 37 1.42 -10.93 7.78
C THR A 37 1.57 -9.64 6.94
N PRO A 38 0.65 -9.25 6.03
CA PRO A 38 0.86 -8.08 5.15
C PRO A 38 1.01 -6.74 5.88
N MET A 39 0.38 -6.57 7.05
CA MET A 39 0.43 -5.33 7.82
C MET A 39 1.83 -5.02 8.36
N ASN A 40 2.63 -6.04 8.65
CA ASN A 40 4.00 -5.86 9.16
C ASN A 40 5.04 -5.73 8.04
N ALA A 41 4.73 -6.19 6.82
CA ALA A 41 5.65 -6.16 5.68
C ALA A 41 5.78 -4.77 5.04
N LEU A 42 4.76 -3.91 5.16
CA LEU A 42 4.81 -2.54 4.63
C LEU A 42 5.74 -1.63 5.46
N PRO A 43 5.61 -1.56 6.80
CA PRO A 43 6.53 -0.79 7.64
C PRO A 43 7.98 -1.28 7.56
N ALA A 44 8.20 -2.59 7.36
CA ALA A 44 9.54 -3.18 7.24
C ALA A 44 10.33 -2.71 6.00
N GLN A 45 9.66 -2.12 5.00
CA GLN A 45 10.32 -1.50 3.84
C GLN A 45 10.66 -0.02 4.05
N SER A 46 10.29 0.57 5.19
CA SER A 46 10.71 1.91 5.57
C SER A 46 12.07 1.86 6.25
N GLU A 47 13.03 2.62 5.75
CA GLU A 47 14.29 2.84 6.46
C GLU A 47 14.04 3.79 7.63
N GLY A 48 14.35 3.34 8.86
CA GLY A 48 14.23 4.14 10.08
C GLY A 48 13.12 3.68 11.04
N ARG A 49 12.99 4.40 12.16
CA ARG A 49 12.00 4.11 13.19
C ARG A 49 10.71 4.88 12.90
N LEU A 50 9.67 4.18 12.48
CA LEU A 50 8.32 4.74 12.40
C LEU A 50 7.80 5.01 13.81
N THR A 51 7.65 6.29 14.15
CA THR A 51 7.03 6.70 15.41
C THR A 51 5.51 6.67 15.27
N TYR A 52 4.80 6.42 16.37
CA TYR A 52 3.33 6.44 16.37
C TYR A 52 2.77 7.76 15.82
N ARG A 53 3.50 8.87 16.00
CA ARG A 53 3.14 10.20 15.49
C ARG A 53 3.13 10.29 13.97
N GLU A 54 3.97 9.52 13.28
CA GLU A 54 4.05 9.47 11.81
C GLU A 54 3.00 8.54 11.20
N LEU A 55 2.49 7.58 11.99
CA LEU A 55 1.43 6.65 11.56
C LEU A 55 0.03 7.29 11.55
N ILE A 56 -0.19 8.35 12.33
CA ILE A 56 -1.51 8.99 12.50
C ILE A 56 -1.68 10.31 11.73
N ALA A 57 -0.66 10.73 10.97
CA ALA A 57 -0.66 11.97 10.18
C ALA A 57 -1.19 11.73 8.76
#